data_AF-R5FMS1-F1
#
_entry.id   AF-R5FMS1-F1
#
_cell.length_a   1.000
_cell.length_b   1.000
_cell.length_c   1.000
_cell.angle_alpha   90.00
_cell.angle_beta   90.00
_cell.angle_gamma   90.00
#
_symmetry.space_group_name_H-M   'P 1'
#
loop_
_entity.id
_entity.type
_entity.pdbx_description
1 polymer ?
#
loop_
_entity_poly.entity_id
_entity_poly.type
_entity_poly.pdbx_seq_one_letter_code
_entity_poly.pdbx_strand_id
1 'polypeptide(L)'
;MISVMPDQIEIISYGGADRSLSLDALRSGMRLHARRYRNRRLGDFLHELGLTEGRGTGLPTIHRELKKNGSPDAYIETDPDRTYFIIAIPCHKDFVTDELVVDPSGNVVGKDWVTKLGQSWVREDDAAKAIESINSLYHIDLTASQAGLPTGLLTELLSTLTKQNLSSRNLLERLGLTYQKKNRDKYISPLVEIGVIAWDESLSKRSPNQTLHLTDLGKAVLQRIKK
;
A
#
# COMPACT_ATOMS: atom_id res chain seq x y z
N MET A 1 -15.13 -1.75 25.00
CA MET A 1 -13.78 -1.15 24.92
C MET A 1 -13.26 -1.40 23.51
N ILE A 2 -12.52 -0.45 22.94
CA ILE A 2 -11.88 -0.61 21.63
C ILE A 2 -10.38 -0.39 21.84
N SER A 3 -9.57 -1.34 21.40
CA SER A 3 -8.12 -1.28 21.43
C SER A 3 -7.60 -1.32 20.00
N VAL A 4 -6.73 -0.38 19.65
CA VAL A 4 -6.10 -0.31 18.32
C VAL A 4 -4.62 -0.65 18.49
N MET A 5 -4.19 -1.73 17.86
CA MET A 5 -2.81 -2.23 17.87
C MET A 5 -2.21 -2.11 16.47
N PRO A 6 -0.87 -2.16 16.31
CA PRO A 6 -0.23 -2.07 14.99
C PRO A 6 -0.69 -3.15 14.00
N ASP A 7 -1.06 -4.32 14.50
CA ASP A 7 -1.39 -5.51 13.72
C ASP A 7 -2.87 -5.91 13.76
N GLN A 8 -3.69 -5.27 14.59
CA GLN A 8 -5.13 -5.57 14.71
C GLN A 8 -5.94 -4.50 15.44
N ILE A 9 -7.26 -4.54 15.29
CA ILE A 9 -8.21 -3.82 16.13
C ILE A 9 -9.01 -4.84 16.95
N GLU A 10 -9.06 -4.64 18.26
CA GLU A 10 -9.87 -5.47 19.16
C GLU A 10 -11.04 -4.69 19.73
N ILE A 11 -12.23 -5.31 19.68
CA ILE A 11 -13.45 -4.76 20.25
C ILE A 11 -13.97 -5.74 21.30
N ILE A 12 -14.04 -5.26 22.54
CA ILE A 12 -14.54 -6.03 23.69
C ILE A 12 -15.91 -5.53 24.09
N SER A 13 -16.90 -6.43 24.07
CA SER A 13 -18.25 -6.22 24.57
C SER A 13 -18.51 -7.03 25.84
N TYR A 14 -18.90 -6.35 26.90
CA TYR A 14 -19.26 -6.99 28.16
C TYR A 14 -20.66 -7.62 28.08
N GLY A 15 -20.81 -8.79 28.70
CA GLY A 15 -22.03 -9.60 28.68
C GLY A 15 -21.94 -10.85 27.81
N GLY A 16 -20.87 -11.06 27.03
CA GLY A 16 -20.62 -12.30 26.28
C GLY A 16 -21.61 -12.66 25.18
N ALA A 17 -21.38 -13.76 24.48
CA ALA A 17 -22.31 -14.22 23.44
C ALA A 17 -23.56 -14.89 24.04
N ASP A 18 -24.66 -14.91 23.28
CA ASP A 18 -25.86 -15.65 23.69
C ASP A 18 -25.56 -17.15 23.82
N ARG A 19 -26.12 -17.81 24.84
CA ARG A 19 -25.87 -19.23 25.12
C ARG A 19 -26.40 -20.18 24.04
N SER A 20 -27.32 -19.72 23.19
CA SER A 20 -27.78 -20.52 22.03
C SER A 20 -26.74 -20.62 20.91
N LEU A 21 -25.66 -19.84 20.97
CA LEU A 21 -24.54 -19.90 20.02
C LEU A 21 -23.43 -20.79 20.58
N SER A 22 -23.06 -21.83 19.83
CA SER A 22 -21.91 -22.67 20.16
C SER A 22 -20.62 -21.89 19.96
N LEU A 23 -19.59 -22.24 20.75
CA LEU A 23 -18.26 -21.64 20.63
C LEU A 23 -17.67 -21.85 19.22
N ASP A 24 -17.89 -23.02 18.63
CA ASP A 24 -17.41 -23.34 17.28
C ASP A 24 -18.15 -22.55 16.20
N ALA A 25 -19.46 -22.29 16.39
CA ALA A 25 -20.21 -21.42 15.49
C ALA A 25 -19.72 -19.98 15.58
N LEU A 26 -19.38 -19.51 16.79
CA LEU A 26 -18.82 -18.17 16.99
C LEU A 26 -17.44 -18.06 16.34
N ARG A 27 -16.57 -19.04 16.55
CA ARG A 27 -15.23 -19.08 15.96
C ARG A 27 -15.24 -19.19 14.44
N SER A 28 -16.22 -19.89 13.86
CA SER A 28 -16.33 -20.02 12.40
C SER A 28 -16.96 -18.79 11.74
N GLY A 29 -17.74 -17.97 12.46
CA GLY A 29 -18.29 -16.71 11.95
C GLY A 29 -19.27 -16.81 10.77
N MET A 30 -19.49 -18.00 10.20
CA MET A 30 -20.16 -18.18 8.91
C MET A 30 -21.68 -18.05 8.96
N ARG A 31 -22.34 -18.57 10.01
CA ARG A 31 -23.81 -18.49 10.18
C ARG A 31 -24.19 -18.56 11.65
N LEU A 32 -24.54 -17.41 12.22
CA LEU A 32 -24.96 -17.29 13.61
C LEU A 32 -26.46 -17.00 13.69
N HIS A 33 -27.23 -18.01 14.08
CA HIS A 33 -28.65 -17.86 14.37
C HIS A 33 -28.85 -17.60 15.85
N ALA A 34 -28.61 -16.36 16.29
CA ALA A 34 -28.98 -15.95 17.64
C ALA A 34 -30.50 -15.98 17.75
N ARG A 35 -31.04 -16.85 18.62
CA ARG A 35 -32.51 -16.95 18.81
C ARG A 35 -33.10 -15.71 19.48
N ARG A 36 -32.28 -14.97 20.24
CA ARG A 36 -32.70 -13.78 20.99
C ARG A 36 -31.68 -12.65 20.83
N TYR A 37 -32.19 -11.48 20.48
CA TYR A 37 -31.44 -10.23 20.55
C TYR A 37 -31.60 -9.66 21.95
N ARG A 38 -30.49 -9.35 22.63
CA ARG A 38 -30.51 -8.74 23.97
C ARG A 38 -31.32 -7.45 23.99
N ASN A 39 -31.00 -6.56 23.04
CA ASN A 39 -31.62 -5.26 22.91
C ASN A 39 -32.35 -5.19 21.56
N ARG A 40 -33.44 -5.93 21.41
CA ARG A 40 -34.22 -5.96 20.16
C ARG A 40 -34.64 -4.56 19.71
N ARG A 41 -35.18 -3.74 20.62
CA ARG A 41 -35.59 -2.35 20.32
C ARG A 41 -34.44 -1.47 19.81
N LEU A 42 -33.25 -1.62 20.38
CA LEU A 42 -32.06 -0.89 19.93
C LEU A 42 -31.65 -1.35 18.52
N GLY A 43 -31.69 -2.66 18.26
CA GLY A 43 -31.43 -3.18 16.92
C GLY A 43 -32.42 -2.66 15.89
N ASP A 44 -33.71 -2.63 16.22
CA ASP A 44 -34.77 -2.10 15.35
C ASP A 44 -34.54 -0.61 15.07
N PHE A 45 -34.20 0.18 16.09
CA PHE A 45 -33.88 1.60 15.96
C PHE A 45 -32.65 1.86 15.08
N LEU A 46 -31.56 1.11 15.27
CA LEU A 46 -30.35 1.25 14.43
C LEU A 46 -30.60 0.83 12.97
N HIS A 47 -31.52 -0.11 12.75
CA HIS A 47 -31.93 -0.52 11.41
C HIS A 47 -32.76 0.58 10.73
N GLU A 48 -33.70 1.20 11.44
CA GLU A 48 -34.48 2.36 10.95
C GLU A 48 -33.58 3.55 10.58
N LEU A 49 -32.49 3.77 11.32
CA LEU A 49 -31.48 4.79 11.01
C LEU A 49 -30.52 4.41 9.87
N GLY A 50 -30.61 3.20 9.31
CA GLY A 50 -29.70 2.73 8.26
C GLY A 50 -28.27 2.47 8.75
N LEU A 51 -28.05 2.35 10.07
CA LEU A 51 -26.74 2.08 10.68
C LEU A 51 -26.43 0.59 10.81
N THR A 52 -27.43 -0.27 10.57
CA THR A 52 -27.27 -1.72 10.60
C THR A 52 -28.01 -2.39 9.44
N GLU A 53 -27.40 -3.43 8.89
CA GLU A 53 -28.02 -4.30 7.89
C GLU A 53 -29.08 -5.23 8.52
N GLY A 54 -29.42 -6.30 7.81
CA GLY A 54 -30.29 -7.35 8.30
C GLY A 54 -29.77 -8.07 9.55
N ARG A 55 -30.70 -8.75 10.23
CA ARG A 55 -30.42 -9.53 11.42
C ARG A 55 -29.43 -10.67 11.14
N GLY A 56 -28.32 -10.68 11.88
CA GLY A 56 -27.34 -11.77 11.82
C GLY A 56 -26.40 -11.73 10.59
N THR A 57 -26.42 -10.66 9.78
CA THR A 57 -25.54 -10.53 8.61
C THR A 57 -24.18 -9.94 8.94
N GLY A 58 -24.04 -9.22 10.06
CA GLY A 58 -22.81 -8.47 10.40
C GLY A 58 -21.54 -9.33 10.42
N LEU A 59 -21.50 -10.41 11.20
CA LEU A 59 -20.32 -11.27 11.30
C LEU A 59 -19.96 -11.96 9.97
N PRO A 60 -20.93 -12.53 9.22
CA PRO A 60 -20.68 -12.99 7.86
C PRO A 60 -20.18 -11.91 6.90
N THR A 61 -20.71 -10.68 7.00
CA THR A 61 -20.27 -9.53 6.19
C THR A 61 -18.82 -9.18 6.51
N ILE A 62 -18.41 -9.13 7.79
CA ILE A 62 -17.02 -8.88 8.19
C ILE A 62 -16.07 -9.90 7.53
N HIS A 63 -16.33 -11.20 7.69
CA HIS A 63 -15.48 -12.26 7.12
C HIS A 63 -15.47 -12.21 5.58
N ARG A 64 -16.62 -11.93 4.95
CA ARG A 64 -16.70 -11.78 3.49
C ARG A 64 -15.84 -10.65 2.98
N GLU A 65 -15.90 -9.47 3.60
CA GLU A 65 -15.12 -8.31 3.16
C GLU A 65 -13.61 -8.48 3.46
N LEU A 66 -13.26 -9.10 4.59
CA LEU A 66 -11.87 -9.50 4.88
C LEU A 66 -11.33 -10.49 3.84
N LYS A 67 -12.11 -11.52 3.48
CA LYS A 67 -11.70 -12.46 2.44
C LYS A 67 -11.57 -11.79 1.08
N LYS A 68 -12.50 -10.88 0.75
CA LYS A 68 -12.51 -10.14 -0.52
C LYS A 68 -11.28 -9.23 -0.67
N ASN A 69 -10.80 -8.63 0.41
CA ASN A 69 -9.62 -7.77 0.38
C ASN A 69 -8.30 -8.54 0.66
N GLY A 70 -8.34 -9.87 0.82
CA GLY A 70 -7.15 -10.70 1.06
C GLY A 70 -6.66 -10.74 2.51
N SER A 71 -7.39 -10.12 3.44
CA SER A 71 -7.05 -10.16 4.87
C SER A 71 -7.33 -11.53 5.49
N PRO A 72 -6.66 -11.87 6.60
CA PRO A 72 -7.06 -13.01 7.44
C PRO A 72 -8.46 -12.80 8.04
N ASP A 73 -9.12 -13.89 8.39
CA ASP A 73 -10.43 -13.86 9.06
C ASP A 73 -10.34 -13.21 10.44
N ALA A 74 -11.45 -12.58 10.88
CA ALA A 74 -11.54 -12.03 12.23
C ALA A 74 -11.55 -13.15 13.27
N TYR A 75 -10.88 -12.94 14.39
CA TYR A 75 -10.88 -13.87 15.51
C TYR A 75 -11.96 -13.50 16.52
N ILE A 76 -12.69 -14.49 17.01
CA ILE A 76 -13.79 -14.30 17.98
C ILE A 76 -13.52 -15.14 19.22
N GLU A 77 -13.59 -14.49 20.37
CA GLU A 77 -13.35 -15.11 21.67
C GLU A 77 -14.45 -14.78 22.68
N THR A 78 -14.80 -15.78 23.49
CA THR A 78 -15.69 -15.64 24.64
C THR A 78 -15.36 -16.77 25.62
N ASP A 79 -15.63 -16.54 26.89
CA ASP A 79 -15.46 -17.51 27.96
C ASP A 79 -16.66 -18.47 28.08
N PRO A 80 -16.50 -19.63 28.75
CA PRO A 80 -17.61 -20.55 29.03
C PRO A 80 -18.76 -19.89 29.80
N ASP A 81 -18.45 -18.97 30.72
CA ASP A 81 -19.43 -18.26 31.54
C ASP A 81 -20.14 -17.12 30.79
N ARG A 82 -19.71 -16.79 29.56
CA ARG A 82 -20.25 -15.73 28.70
C ARG A 82 -20.23 -14.36 29.38
N THR A 83 -19.14 -14.04 30.06
CA THR A 83 -18.93 -12.73 30.68
C THR A 83 -18.48 -11.67 29.66
N TYR A 84 -17.78 -12.08 28.59
CA TYR A 84 -17.29 -11.16 27.56
C TYR A 84 -17.36 -11.73 26.15
N PHE A 85 -17.38 -10.84 25.16
CA PHE A 85 -17.28 -11.15 23.74
C PHE A 85 -16.22 -10.25 23.12
N ILE A 86 -15.17 -10.85 22.57
CA ILE A 86 -14.09 -10.17 21.85
C ILE A 86 -14.21 -10.50 20.37
N ILE A 87 -14.06 -9.49 19.53
CA ILE A 87 -13.74 -9.65 18.12
C ILE A 87 -12.44 -8.91 17.82
N ALA A 88 -11.49 -9.60 17.22
CA ALA A 88 -10.22 -9.06 16.75
C ALA A 88 -10.23 -9.07 15.22
N ILE A 89 -10.07 -7.89 14.62
CA ILE A 89 -9.98 -7.70 13.18
C ILE A 89 -8.49 -7.48 12.83
N PRO A 90 -7.85 -8.42 12.12
CA PRO A 90 -6.43 -8.31 11.81
C PRO A 90 -6.17 -7.21 10.77
N CYS A 91 -5.02 -6.56 10.89
CA CYS A 91 -4.48 -5.68 9.86
C CYS A 91 -4.10 -6.52 8.63
N HIS A 92 -4.35 -5.97 7.43
CA HIS A 92 -3.96 -6.64 6.20
C HIS A 92 -2.42 -6.74 6.15
N LYS A 93 -1.88 -7.90 5.74
CA LYS A 93 -0.44 -8.20 5.79
C LYS A 93 0.43 -7.15 5.09
N ASP A 94 -0.07 -6.61 3.98
CA ASP A 94 0.62 -5.56 3.22
C ASP A 94 0.77 -4.24 3.99
N PHE A 95 0.01 -4.06 5.06
CA PHE A 95 0.00 -2.86 5.89
C PHE A 95 0.68 -3.07 7.25
N VAL A 96 1.15 -4.28 7.57
CA VAL A 96 2.00 -4.46 8.76
C VAL A 96 3.39 -3.93 8.44
N THR A 97 3.88 -2.94 9.20
CA THR A 97 5.22 -2.37 9.04
C THR A 97 5.82 -2.01 10.40
N ASP A 98 7.15 -2.12 10.49
CA ASP A 98 7.93 -1.71 11.66
C ASP A 98 8.30 -0.20 11.61
N GLU A 99 8.16 0.43 10.44
CA GLU A 99 8.50 1.84 10.22
C GLU A 99 7.25 2.68 9.90
N LEU A 100 6.87 3.54 10.86
CA LEU A 100 5.83 4.55 10.71
C LEU A 100 6.45 5.92 10.40
N VAL A 101 5.84 6.67 9.49
CA VAL A 101 6.21 8.04 9.12
C VAL A 101 4.99 8.95 9.22
N VAL A 102 5.22 10.25 9.37
CA VAL A 102 4.15 11.26 9.38
C VAL A 102 4.09 11.92 8.01
N ASP A 103 2.92 11.86 7.36
CA ASP A 103 2.68 12.54 6.09
C ASP A 103 2.63 14.07 6.28
N PRO A 104 2.71 14.88 5.20
CA PRO A 104 2.60 16.34 5.30
C PRO A 104 1.28 16.86 5.89
N SER A 105 0.23 16.05 5.92
CA SER A 105 -1.07 16.36 6.52
C SER A 105 -1.15 16.02 8.00
N GLY A 106 -0.08 15.45 8.58
CA GLY A 106 0.00 15.07 10.00
C GLY A 106 -0.52 13.66 10.31
N ASN A 107 -0.85 12.84 9.31
CA ASN A 107 -1.30 11.47 9.51
C ASN A 107 -0.11 10.52 9.69
N VAL A 108 -0.23 9.55 10.60
CA VAL A 108 0.75 8.48 10.76
C VAL A 108 0.45 7.37 9.74
N VAL A 109 1.41 7.10 8.86
CA VAL A 109 1.31 6.09 7.79
C VAL A 109 2.52 5.18 7.81
N GLY A 110 2.37 3.95 7.36
CA GLY A 110 3.52 3.09 7.09
C GLY A 110 4.33 3.62 5.91
N LYS A 111 5.67 3.57 6.02
CA LYS A 111 6.59 4.04 4.97
C LYS A 111 6.28 3.44 3.59
N ASP A 112 5.92 2.17 3.56
CA ASP A 112 5.62 1.42 2.34
C ASP A 112 4.14 1.50 1.91
N TRP A 113 3.26 2.09 2.72
CA TRP A 113 1.82 2.16 2.42
C TRP A 113 1.52 3.14 1.29
N VAL A 114 2.31 4.21 1.20
CA VAL A 114 2.22 5.26 0.16
C VAL A 114 2.23 4.61 -1.23
N THR A 115 3.23 3.78 -1.50
CA THR A 115 3.39 3.05 -2.77
C THR A 115 2.27 2.03 -2.98
N LYS A 116 1.85 1.30 -1.94
CA LYS A 116 0.84 0.23 -2.02
C LYS A 116 -0.59 0.72 -2.19
N LEU A 117 -0.91 1.90 -1.67
CA LEU A 117 -2.23 2.54 -1.81
C LEU A 117 -2.37 3.32 -3.13
N GLY A 118 -1.33 3.34 -3.98
CA GLY A 118 -1.32 4.13 -5.21
C GLY A 118 -1.40 5.64 -4.95
N GLN A 119 -1.09 6.08 -3.73
CA GLN A 119 -1.03 7.49 -3.37
C GLN A 119 0.42 7.96 -3.50
N SER A 120 0.69 8.82 -4.47
CA SER A 120 2.00 9.43 -4.61
C SER A 120 2.17 10.57 -3.61
N TRP A 121 3.04 10.38 -2.61
CA TRP A 121 3.55 11.46 -1.79
C TRP A 121 5.01 11.71 -2.14
N VAL A 122 5.25 12.57 -3.13
CA VAL A 122 6.58 13.17 -3.36
C VAL A 122 6.55 14.55 -2.74
N ARG A 123 7.27 14.78 -1.63
CA ARG A 123 7.41 16.14 -1.10
C ARG A 123 8.16 16.98 -2.11
N GLU A 124 7.91 18.28 -2.13
CA GLU A 124 8.70 19.20 -2.95
C GLU A 124 10.20 19.07 -2.64
N ASP A 125 10.58 18.77 -1.41
CA ASP A 125 11.99 18.53 -1.05
C ASP A 125 12.56 17.23 -1.64
N ASP A 126 11.75 16.19 -1.82
CA ASP A 126 12.23 14.87 -2.25
C ASP A 126 12.68 14.89 -3.70
N ALA A 127 11.92 15.56 -4.58
CA ALA A 127 12.34 15.76 -5.96
C ALA A 127 13.57 16.67 -6.07
N ALA A 128 13.78 17.61 -5.12
CA ALA A 128 14.96 18.48 -5.11
C ALA A 128 16.21 17.69 -4.70
N LYS A 129 16.09 16.89 -3.64
CA LYS A 129 17.14 15.97 -3.18
C LYS A 129 17.50 14.93 -4.23
N ALA A 130 16.51 14.40 -4.94
CA ALA A 130 16.75 13.47 -6.04
C ALA A 130 17.55 14.16 -7.17
N ILE A 131 17.18 15.38 -7.57
CA ILE A 131 17.94 16.16 -8.56
C ILE A 131 19.37 16.41 -8.08
N GLU A 132 19.56 16.82 -6.82
CA GLU A 132 20.88 17.07 -6.23
C GLU A 132 21.76 15.80 -6.21
N SER A 133 21.15 14.64 -5.88
CA SER A 133 21.84 13.35 -5.89
C SER A 133 22.29 12.96 -7.30
N ILE A 134 21.43 13.16 -8.31
CA ILE A 134 21.78 12.88 -9.71
C ILE A 134 22.86 13.85 -10.21
N ASN A 135 22.72 15.14 -9.92
CA ASN A 135 23.71 16.17 -10.27
C ASN A 135 25.09 15.83 -9.69
N SER A 136 25.13 15.43 -8.43
CA SER A 136 26.36 15.02 -7.75
C SER A 136 26.98 13.77 -8.36
N LEU A 137 26.17 12.78 -8.75
CA LEU A 137 26.62 11.50 -9.29
C LEU A 137 27.23 11.64 -10.69
N TYR A 138 26.61 12.43 -11.56
CA TYR A 138 27.06 12.58 -12.95
C TYR A 138 27.89 13.84 -13.18
N HIS A 139 28.10 14.67 -12.15
CA HIS A 139 28.73 15.97 -12.23
C HIS A 139 28.08 16.86 -13.30
N ILE A 140 26.75 16.90 -13.29
CA ILE A 140 25.93 17.67 -14.23
C ILE A 140 25.01 18.62 -13.50
N ASP A 141 24.38 19.52 -14.25
CA ASP A 141 23.24 20.28 -13.82
C ASP A 141 22.02 19.88 -14.67
N LEU A 142 21.11 19.10 -14.08
CA LEU A 142 19.85 18.69 -14.69
C LEU A 142 18.82 19.81 -14.81
N THR A 143 19.00 20.91 -14.11
CA THR A 143 18.10 22.07 -14.11
C THR A 143 18.55 23.18 -15.05
N ALA A 144 19.79 23.15 -15.54
CA ALA A 144 20.29 24.13 -16.50
C ALA A 144 19.72 23.92 -17.91
N SER A 145 19.23 25.00 -18.56
CA SER A 145 18.68 24.97 -19.93
C SER A 145 19.68 24.55 -21.02
N GLN A 146 20.98 24.49 -20.73
CA GLN A 146 21.98 24.00 -21.68
C GLN A 146 22.35 22.55 -21.35
N ALA A 147 21.59 21.62 -21.94
CA ALA A 147 21.83 20.20 -21.79
C ALA A 147 23.17 19.80 -22.46
N GLY A 148 24.19 19.53 -21.64
CA GLY A 148 25.32 18.73 -22.10
C GLY A 148 24.88 17.31 -22.48
N LEU A 149 25.72 16.57 -23.21
CA LEU A 149 25.44 15.18 -23.64
C LEU A 149 24.88 14.25 -22.52
N PRO A 150 25.36 14.25 -21.27
CA PRO A 150 24.83 13.37 -20.23
C PRO A 150 23.45 13.79 -19.73
N THR A 151 23.17 15.10 -19.66
CA THR A 151 21.87 15.65 -19.24
C THR A 151 20.78 15.33 -20.25
N GLY A 152 21.08 15.44 -21.56
CA GLY A 152 20.17 15.07 -22.64
C GLY A 152 19.75 13.60 -22.57
N LEU A 153 20.71 12.69 -22.34
CA LEU A 153 20.42 11.25 -22.22
C LEU A 153 19.50 10.92 -21.04
N LEU A 154 19.72 11.52 -19.87
CA LEU A 154 18.90 11.25 -18.68
C LEU A 154 17.49 11.80 -18.83
N THR A 155 17.33 13.01 -19.38
CA THR A 155 16.01 13.58 -19.66
C THR A 155 15.24 12.77 -20.71
N GLU A 156 15.93 12.29 -21.75
CA GLU A 156 15.35 11.41 -22.76
C GLU A 156 14.93 10.06 -22.16
N LEU A 157 15.74 9.48 -21.27
CA LEU A 157 15.44 8.26 -20.54
C LEU A 157 14.14 8.39 -19.74
N LEU A 158 14.04 9.43 -18.90
CA LEU A 158 12.85 9.67 -18.08
C LEU A 158 11.61 9.94 -18.94
N SER A 159 11.76 10.74 -20.00
CA SER A 159 10.66 11.05 -20.93
C SER A 159 10.18 9.81 -21.70
N THR A 160 11.09 8.87 -21.99
CA THR A 160 10.79 7.59 -22.62
C THR A 160 9.92 6.72 -21.71
N LEU A 161 10.31 6.58 -20.44
CA LEU A 161 9.58 5.78 -19.45
C LEU A 161 8.24 6.40 -19.05
N THR A 162 8.06 7.71 -19.30
CA THR A 162 6.74 8.36 -19.15
C THR A 162 5.73 7.82 -20.17
N LYS A 163 6.18 7.40 -21.36
CA LYS A 163 5.30 6.96 -22.46
C LYS A 163 5.01 5.46 -22.40
N GLN A 164 5.98 4.65 -21.98
CA GLN A 164 5.87 3.19 -21.96
C GLN A 164 6.89 2.56 -21.01
N ASN A 165 6.51 1.46 -20.37
CA ASN A 165 7.42 0.64 -19.58
C ASN A 165 8.32 -0.17 -20.52
N LEU A 166 9.62 -0.23 -20.23
CA LEU A 166 10.62 -0.86 -21.11
C LEU A 166 11.57 -1.76 -20.33
N SER A 167 12.01 -2.84 -20.95
CA SER A 167 13.15 -3.62 -20.46
C SER A 167 14.43 -2.79 -20.51
N SER A 168 15.43 -3.12 -19.68
CA SER A 168 16.72 -2.41 -19.70
C SER A 168 17.40 -2.44 -21.06
N ARG A 169 17.20 -3.53 -21.82
CA ARG A 169 17.74 -3.66 -23.18
C ARG A 169 17.11 -2.63 -24.12
N ASN A 170 15.77 -2.64 -24.21
CA ASN A 170 15.06 -1.75 -25.10
C ASN A 170 15.23 -0.28 -24.70
N LEU A 171 15.35 0.00 -23.39
CA LEU A 171 15.60 1.34 -22.88
C LEU A 171 16.98 1.86 -23.32
N LEU A 172 18.04 1.06 -23.16
CA LEU A 172 19.39 1.45 -23.59
C LEU A 172 19.50 1.58 -25.11
N GLU A 173 18.94 0.63 -25.86
CA GLU A 173 18.97 0.67 -27.33
C GLU A 173 18.26 1.91 -27.87
N ARG A 174 17.16 2.34 -27.24
CA ARG A 174 16.43 3.56 -27.62
C ARG A 174 17.22 4.85 -27.36
N LEU A 175 18.13 4.83 -26.39
CA LEU A 175 19.06 5.93 -26.09
C LEU A 175 20.33 5.88 -26.96
N GLY A 176 20.41 4.96 -27.93
CA GLY A 176 21.60 4.74 -28.75
C GLY A 176 22.77 4.06 -28.01
N LEU A 177 22.50 3.44 -26.85
CA LEU A 177 23.50 2.74 -26.05
C LEU A 177 23.43 1.23 -26.24
N THR A 178 24.58 0.57 -26.18
CA THR A 178 24.64 -0.89 -26.24
C THR A 178 24.17 -1.53 -24.93
N TYR A 179 23.47 -2.67 -25.01
CA TYR A 179 23.09 -3.44 -23.83
C TYR A 179 24.32 -4.13 -23.22
N GLN A 180 24.95 -3.44 -22.28
CA GLN A 180 26.14 -3.91 -21.56
C GLN A 180 26.01 -3.59 -20.08
N LYS A 181 26.64 -4.42 -19.24
CA LYS A 181 26.66 -4.23 -17.78
C LYS A 181 27.12 -2.82 -17.40
N LYS A 182 28.20 -2.32 -18.01
CA LYS A 182 28.71 -0.95 -17.77
C LYS A 182 27.64 0.13 -17.99
N ASN A 183 26.86 0.04 -19.06
CA ASN A 183 25.83 1.04 -19.36
C ASN A 183 24.64 0.93 -18.41
N ARG A 184 24.25 -0.30 -18.04
CA ARG A 184 23.21 -0.52 -17.03
C ARG A 184 23.62 0.06 -15.68
N ASP A 185 24.83 -0.24 -15.23
CA ASP A 185 25.38 0.22 -13.94
C ASP A 185 25.61 1.73 -13.94
N LYS A 186 25.84 2.33 -15.12
CA LYS A 186 26.01 3.78 -15.26
C LYS A 186 24.69 4.55 -15.32
N TYR A 187 23.68 4.07 -16.05
CA TYR A 187 22.49 4.88 -16.38
C TYR A 187 21.18 4.39 -15.73
N ILE A 188 21.10 3.10 -15.35
CA ILE A 188 19.86 2.49 -14.83
C ILE A 188 19.99 2.25 -13.34
N SER A 189 21.00 1.49 -12.91
CA SER A 189 21.16 1.08 -11.50
C SER A 189 21.12 2.27 -10.53
N PRO A 190 21.79 3.40 -10.78
CA PRO A 190 21.76 4.53 -9.85
C PRO A 190 20.39 5.21 -9.79
N LEU A 191 19.65 5.26 -10.90
CA LEU A 191 18.30 5.85 -10.91
C LEU A 191 17.28 4.96 -10.19
N VAL A 192 17.50 3.63 -10.20
CA VAL A 192 16.73 2.68 -9.39
C VAL A 192 17.06 2.85 -7.91
N GLU A 193 18.34 3.02 -7.57
CA GLU A 193 18.78 3.23 -6.18
C GLU A 193 18.27 4.55 -5.59
N ILE A 194 18.22 5.63 -6.38
CA ILE A 194 17.63 6.92 -5.97
C ILE A 194 16.08 6.83 -5.91
N GLY A 195 15.48 5.84 -6.57
CA GLY A 195 14.02 5.64 -6.58
C GLY A 195 13.27 6.46 -7.63
N VAL A 196 13.98 7.00 -8.64
CA VAL A 196 13.40 7.77 -9.76
C VAL A 196 12.72 6.85 -10.77
N ILE A 197 13.23 5.63 -10.92
CA ILE A 197 12.66 4.56 -11.73
C ILE A 197 12.62 3.28 -10.90
N ALA A 198 11.70 2.37 -11.20
CA ALA A 198 11.60 1.10 -10.47
C ALA A 198 11.34 -0.06 -11.41
N TRP A 199 11.68 -1.27 -10.95
CA TRP A 199 11.31 -2.50 -11.62
C TRP A 199 9.83 -2.80 -11.38
N ASP A 200 9.18 -3.50 -12.30
CA ASP A 200 7.83 -4.00 -12.09
C ASP A 200 7.82 -5.01 -10.92
N GLU A 201 7.15 -4.64 -9.84
CA GLU A 201 7.04 -5.42 -8.61
C GLU A 201 6.09 -6.63 -8.75
N SER A 202 5.22 -6.64 -9.77
CA SER A 202 4.34 -7.77 -10.06
C SER A 202 5.11 -8.96 -10.66
N LEU A 203 6.33 -8.72 -11.14
CA LEU A 203 7.18 -9.72 -11.77
C LEU A 203 8.39 -10.05 -10.89
N SER A 204 8.83 -11.31 -10.95
CA SER A 204 10.06 -11.73 -10.28
C SER A 204 11.26 -10.91 -10.77
N LYS A 205 12.19 -10.56 -9.87
CA LYS A 205 13.43 -9.83 -10.20
C LYS A 205 14.28 -10.49 -11.30
N ARG A 206 14.16 -11.81 -11.47
CA ARG A 206 14.86 -12.58 -12.51
C ARG A 206 14.00 -12.90 -13.73
N SER A 207 12.79 -12.33 -13.81
CA SER A 207 11.88 -12.56 -14.93
C SER A 207 12.52 -12.04 -16.23
N PRO A 208 12.48 -12.82 -17.32
CA PRO A 208 12.95 -12.35 -18.63
C PRO A 208 12.11 -11.19 -19.17
N ASN A 209 10.86 -11.07 -18.71
CA ASN A 209 9.92 -10.02 -19.11
C ASN A 209 9.98 -8.79 -18.19
N GLN A 210 11.00 -8.69 -17.34
CA GLN A 210 11.07 -7.63 -16.36
C GLN A 210 11.22 -6.24 -17.03
N THR A 211 10.39 -5.29 -16.60
CA THR A 211 10.37 -3.93 -17.16
C THR A 211 10.65 -2.87 -16.10
N LEU A 212 11.09 -1.71 -16.57
CA LEU A 212 11.26 -0.50 -15.78
C LEU A 212 10.09 0.44 -16.04
N HIS A 213 9.65 1.11 -15.00
CA HIS A 213 8.65 2.17 -15.06
C HIS A 213 9.14 3.42 -14.32
N LEU A 214 8.57 4.57 -14.68
CA LEU A 214 8.85 5.82 -13.99
C LEU A 214 8.06 5.88 -12.68
N THR A 215 8.75 6.07 -11.56
CA THR A 215 8.08 6.26 -10.26
C THR A 215 7.47 7.65 -10.19
N ASP A 216 6.66 7.91 -9.18
CA ASP A 216 6.12 9.24 -9.02
C ASP A 216 7.18 10.29 -8.65
N LEU A 217 8.23 9.88 -7.92
CA LEU A 217 9.42 10.71 -7.73
C LEU A 217 10.04 11.09 -9.07
N GLY A 218 10.17 10.12 -9.99
CA GLY A 218 10.68 10.38 -11.34
C GLY A 218 9.80 11.32 -12.16
N LYS A 219 8.48 11.24 -12.03
CA LYS A 219 7.55 12.20 -12.67
C LYS A 219 7.74 13.62 -12.13
N ALA A 220 7.85 13.77 -10.81
CA ALA A 220 8.08 15.06 -10.16
C ALA A 220 9.44 15.67 -10.55
N VAL A 221 10.49 14.85 -10.63
CA VAL A 221 11.81 15.25 -11.13
C VAL A 221 11.71 15.73 -12.58
N LEU A 222 11.05 14.97 -13.46
CA LEU A 222 10.88 15.34 -14.87
C LEU A 222 10.09 16.64 -15.07
N GLN A 223 9.06 16.88 -14.27
CA GLN A 223 8.29 18.13 -14.30
C GLN A 223 9.16 19.35 -13.98
N ARG A 224 10.11 19.22 -13.05
CA ARG A 224 11.03 20.30 -12.68
C ARG A 224 12.09 20.58 -13.73
N ILE A 225 12.58 19.53 -14.39
CA ILE A 225 13.60 19.66 -15.44
C ILE A 225 13.01 20.28 -16.72
N LYS A 226 11.72 20.05 -17.00
CA LYS A 226 11.04 20.61 -18.18
C LYS A 226 10.53 22.05 -17.99
N LYS A 227 10.66 22.63 -16.80
CA LYS A 227 10.17 23.95 -16.46
C LYS A 227 11.15 25.02 -16.89
#